data_AF-A0A8X6GP28-F1
#
_entry.id   AF-A0A8X6GP28-F1
#
_cell.length_a   1.000
_cell.length_b   1.000
_cell.length_c   1.000
_cell.angle_alpha   90.00
_cell.angle_beta   90.00
_cell.angle_gamma   90.00
#
_symmetry.space_group_name_H-M   'P 1'
#
loop_
_entity.id
_entity.type
_entity.pdbx_description
1 polymer ?
#
loop_
_entity_poly.entity_id
_entity_poly.type
_entity_poly.pdbx_seq_one_letter_code
_entity_poly.pdbx_strand_id
1 'polypeptide(L)'
;MPYIRNLTILRSMLKQRRLNVSSLLAPTFDIYNLVPHPGRPLHHVTDSRNTVPRRWKRIGNITGGRVSLNAVLWLNRRHVGPPEQGRERFRVVTAFAPPFVMPATRVENESCLLGLPCLKVKTNSKSDLSRVFSDYHSRRRLEGVEYNISCCAGISIDLLRTLSEDLNFGFDLYLVADGYFGTKRGNHGWNGMTLDVQSGAAHMVFTAFSVTSERSRVIDYSVPFYHSGVSCLTYTQERDVPLSAFLIPFR
;
A
#
# COMPACT_ATOMS: atom_id res chain seq x y z
N MET A 1 10.13 1.85 0.37
CA MET A 1 11.31 2.65 -0.02
C MET A 1 11.21 4.08 0.51
N PRO A 2 11.72 4.36 1.72
CA PRO A 2 11.64 5.69 2.30
C PRO A 2 12.80 6.59 1.81
N TYR A 3 12.42 7.65 1.08
CA TYR A 3 12.98 9.00 1.21
C TYR A 3 14.52 9.16 1.28
N ILE A 4 15.19 8.91 0.16
CA ILE A 4 16.49 9.55 -0.13
C ILE A 4 16.21 11.00 -0.61
N ARG A 5 15.81 11.90 0.29
CA ARG A 5 15.63 13.34 -0.03
C ARG A 5 16.90 14.19 0.17
N ASN A 6 18.01 13.59 0.60
CA ASN A 6 19.26 14.31 0.92
C ASN A 6 20.40 14.10 -0.09
N LEU A 7 20.20 13.22 -1.09
CA LEU A 7 21.20 12.92 -2.10
C LEU A 7 20.70 13.41 -3.45
N THR A 8 21.53 14.21 -4.11
CA THR A 8 21.30 14.62 -5.50
C THR A 8 22.45 14.09 -6.35
N ILE A 9 22.11 13.45 -7.46
CA ILE A 9 23.08 12.97 -8.45
C ILE A 9 23.10 14.01 -9.57
N LEU A 10 24.26 14.63 -9.77
CA LEU A 10 24.47 15.60 -10.85
C LEU A 10 25.45 15.02 -11.87
N ARG A 11 25.11 15.11 -13.15
CA ARG A 11 26.03 14.74 -14.23
C ARG A 11 27.16 15.76 -14.28
N SER A 12 28.39 15.29 -14.12
CA SER A 12 29.58 16.13 -14.23
C SER A 12 29.93 16.31 -15.70
N MET A 13 29.67 17.50 -16.25
CA MET A 13 30.13 17.90 -17.59
C MET A 13 31.51 18.59 -17.47
N LEU A 14 32.49 17.95 -16.83
CA LEU A 14 33.86 18.47 -16.83
C LEU A 14 34.61 18.02 -18.09
N LYS A 15 34.74 18.95 -19.03
CA LYS A 15 35.57 18.95 -20.26
C LYS A 15 35.18 17.97 -21.37
N GLN A 16 34.10 18.28 -22.10
CA GLN A 16 33.98 17.95 -23.54
C GLN A 16 34.65 19.01 -24.44
N ARG A 17 35.83 19.51 -24.05
CA ARG A 17 36.66 20.31 -24.97
C ARG A 17 37.64 19.39 -25.69
N ARG A 18 37.25 19.01 -26.92
CA ARG A 18 38.07 18.41 -27.99
C ARG A 18 38.96 17.22 -27.59
N LEU A 19 38.44 15.99 -27.66
CA LEU A 19 39.29 14.81 -27.85
C LEU A 19 38.61 13.82 -28.81
N ASN A 20 39.44 13.22 -29.66
CA ASN A 20 39.12 12.34 -30.79
C ASN A 20 38.18 11.16 -30.44
N VAL A 21 37.45 10.73 -31.46
CA VAL A 21 36.43 9.66 -31.49
C VAL A 21 37.07 8.26 -31.38
N SER A 22 37.84 8.00 -30.32
CA SER A 22 38.41 6.66 -30.07
C SER A 22 38.48 6.24 -28.60
N SER A 23 37.97 7.04 -27.67
CA SER A 23 37.79 6.62 -26.27
C SER A 23 36.51 7.23 -25.69
N LEU A 24 35.39 6.52 -25.79
CA LEU A 24 34.17 6.87 -25.05
C LEU A 24 34.45 6.66 -23.56
N LEU A 25 34.91 7.70 -22.88
CA LEU A 25 35.04 7.72 -21.43
C LEU A 25 33.66 7.40 -20.83
N ALA A 26 33.61 6.41 -19.94
CA ALA A 26 32.37 6.01 -19.30
C ALA A 26 31.71 7.21 -18.59
N PRO A 27 30.37 7.37 -18.69
CA PRO A 27 29.70 8.52 -18.12
C PRO A 27 29.93 8.58 -16.61
N THR A 28 30.32 9.77 -16.12
CA THR A 28 30.63 10.03 -14.72
C THR A 28 29.57 10.93 -14.09
N PHE A 29 28.97 10.51 -12.98
CA PHE A 29 28.00 11.28 -12.22
C PHE A 29 28.53 11.54 -10.81
N ASP A 30 28.49 12.77 -10.33
CA ASP A 30 28.90 13.11 -8.98
C ASP A 30 27.70 13.02 -8.02
N ILE A 31 27.93 12.46 -6.84
CA ILE A 31 26.95 12.31 -5.78
C ILE A 31 27.23 13.37 -4.72
N TYR A 32 26.22 14.17 -4.39
CA TYR A 32 26.31 15.22 -3.37
C TYR A 32 25.38 14.91 -2.21
N ASN A 33 25.85 15.18 -0.99
CA ASN A 33 25.07 15.10 0.24
C ASN A 33 24.90 16.49 0.85
N LEU A 34 23.69 16.81 1.30
CA LEU A 34 23.39 18.07 1.95
C LEU A 34 23.80 18.02 3.43
N VAL A 35 24.82 18.78 3.81
CA VAL A 35 25.39 18.76 5.18
C VAL A 35 25.23 20.12 5.89
N PRO A 36 25.06 20.15 7.22
CA PRO A 36 25.13 21.39 7.98
C PRO A 36 26.48 22.10 7.79
N HIS A 37 26.45 23.41 7.67
CA HIS A 37 27.60 24.28 7.52
C HIS A 37 27.63 25.31 8.65
N PRO A 38 28.67 25.34 9.50
CA PRO A 38 28.79 26.33 10.57
C PRO A 38 29.24 27.72 10.09
N GLY A 39 28.85 28.13 8.87
CA GLY A 39 29.18 29.44 8.30
C GLY A 39 28.17 30.52 8.71
N ARG A 40 28.60 31.78 8.76
CA ARG A 40 27.69 32.93 8.95
C ARG A 40 26.64 32.95 7.82
N PRO A 41 25.35 33.18 8.11
CA PRO A 41 24.33 33.27 7.07
C PRO A 41 24.66 34.44 6.14
N LEU A 42 24.86 34.13 4.85
CA LEU A 42 24.85 35.15 3.81
C LEU A 42 23.39 35.45 3.52
N HIS A 43 22.96 36.63 3.99
CA HIS A 43 21.61 37.20 4.00
C HIS A 43 20.72 36.85 5.21
N HIS A 44 20.25 37.91 5.86
CA HIS A 44 19.29 37.89 6.97
C HIS A 44 17.97 37.27 6.50
N VAL A 45 17.71 36.03 6.90
CA VAL A 45 16.37 35.45 6.91
C VAL A 45 16.07 35.12 8.37
N THR A 46 15.24 35.93 9.01
CA THR A 46 14.69 35.65 10.32
C THR A 46 13.57 34.62 10.17
N ASP A 47 13.86 33.35 10.49
CA ASP A 47 12.84 32.35 10.77
C ASP A 47 13.10 31.71 12.13
N SER A 48 12.07 31.67 12.96
CA SER A 48 12.08 31.51 14.42
C SER A 48 12.23 30.07 14.90
N ARG A 49 12.96 29.23 14.16
CA ARG A 49 13.41 27.92 14.63
C ARG A 49 14.82 27.65 14.12
N ASN A 50 15.79 27.66 15.04
CA ASN A 50 17.22 27.34 14.86
C ASN A 50 17.52 26.35 13.72
N THR A 51 17.73 26.84 12.49
CA THR A 51 18.17 26.03 11.36
C THR A 51 19.59 26.41 11.00
N VAL A 52 20.53 25.49 11.27
CA VAL A 52 21.93 25.63 10.86
C VAL A 52 21.98 25.73 9.33
N PRO A 53 22.69 26.71 8.72
CA PRO A 53 22.81 26.82 7.28
C PRO A 53 23.39 25.52 6.69
N ARG A 54 22.98 25.14 5.48
CA ARG A 54 23.36 23.85 4.86
C ARG A 54 24.14 24.09 3.57
N ARG A 55 25.04 23.18 3.23
CA ARG A 55 25.79 23.20 1.95
C ARG A 55 25.85 21.81 1.33
N TRP A 56 25.94 21.75 0.01
CA TRP A 56 26.21 20.51 -0.72
C TRP A 56 27.67 20.10 -0.57
N LYS A 57 27.94 18.87 -0.11
CA LYS A 57 29.27 18.27 -0.05
C LYS A 57 29.31 17.09 -1.03
N ARG A 58 30.25 17.10 -1.97
CA ARG A 58 30.49 15.94 -2.85
C ARG A 58 30.96 14.75 -2.01
N ILE A 59 30.26 13.62 -2.12
CA ILE A 59 30.56 12.40 -1.37
C ILE A 59 31.02 11.26 -2.25
N GLY A 60 30.83 11.31 -3.57
CA GLY A 60 31.21 10.19 -4.42
C GLY A 60 30.97 10.44 -5.89
N ASN A 61 31.23 9.42 -6.70
CA ASN A 61 30.89 9.39 -8.11
C ASN A 61 30.49 7.99 -8.60
N ILE A 62 29.76 7.97 -9.71
CA ILE A 62 29.35 6.79 -10.45
C ILE A 62 30.03 6.85 -11.82
N THR A 63 30.85 5.85 -12.16
CA THR A 63 31.58 5.76 -13.44
C THR A 63 31.30 4.42 -14.10
N GLY A 64 30.61 4.40 -15.24
CA GLY A 64 30.40 3.17 -16.01
C GLY A 64 29.82 1.97 -15.22
N GLY A 65 28.98 2.24 -14.21
CA GLY A 65 28.39 1.22 -13.33
C GLY A 65 29.14 0.97 -12.02
N ARG A 66 30.36 1.49 -11.83
CA ARG A 66 31.07 1.46 -10.55
C ARG A 66 30.71 2.67 -9.71
N VAL A 67 30.34 2.43 -8.45
CA VAL A 67 30.01 3.47 -7.47
C VAL A 67 31.15 3.60 -6.46
N SER A 68 31.70 4.80 -6.32
CA SER A 68 32.66 5.14 -5.27
C SER A 68 32.01 6.17 -4.35
N LEU A 69 31.79 5.80 -3.09
CA LEU A 69 31.04 6.59 -2.09
C LEU A 69 31.84 6.74 -0.79
N ASN A 70 31.99 7.98 -0.34
CA ASN A 70 32.39 8.33 1.02
C ASN A 70 31.17 8.35 1.95
N ALA A 71 31.41 8.34 3.27
CA ALA A 71 30.37 8.28 4.29
C ALA A 71 29.25 9.32 4.09
N VAL A 72 28.00 8.85 4.05
CA VAL A 72 26.79 9.66 3.98
C VAL A 72 26.45 10.15 5.39
N LEU A 73 26.25 11.46 5.53
CA LEU A 73 25.73 12.07 6.74
C LEU A 73 24.21 12.23 6.60
N TRP A 74 23.44 11.52 7.41
CA TRP A 74 21.98 11.57 7.39
C TRP A 74 21.44 12.79 8.17
N LEU A 75 20.14 13.12 8.03
CA LEU A 75 19.50 14.30 8.65
C LEU A 75 19.74 14.41 10.17
N ASN A 76 19.93 13.28 10.85
CA ASN A 76 20.23 13.20 12.28
C ASN A 76 21.73 13.20 12.62
N ARG A 77 22.60 13.67 11.70
CA ARG A 77 24.07 13.69 11.84
C ARG A 77 24.71 12.31 12.09
N ARG A 78 24.04 11.23 11.68
CA ARG A 78 24.55 9.86 11.77
C ARG A 78 25.24 9.48 10.45
N HIS A 79 26.29 8.68 10.55
CA HIS A 79 27.01 8.11 9.39
C HIS A 79 26.43 6.77 8.93
N VAL A 80 25.60 6.15 9.77
CA VAL A 80 24.81 4.95 9.45
C VAL A 80 23.42 5.41 9.00
N GLY A 81 22.85 4.68 8.03
CA GLY A 81 21.46 4.86 7.60
C GLY A 81 20.50 5.02 8.78
N PRO A 82 19.37 5.75 8.60
CA PRO A 82 18.29 5.60 9.56
C PRO A 82 18.05 4.09 9.71
N PRO A 83 18.10 3.55 10.94
CA PRO A 83 17.82 2.15 11.13
C PRO A 83 16.44 1.86 10.53
N GLU A 84 16.25 0.68 9.93
CA GLU A 84 14.93 0.19 9.52
C GLU A 84 14.08 -0.13 10.76
N GLN A 85 13.83 0.89 11.57
CA GLN A 85 13.18 0.82 12.88
C GLN A 85 11.76 1.41 12.83
N GLY A 86 11.16 1.44 11.65
CA GLY A 86 9.73 1.66 11.52
C GLY A 86 9.05 0.32 11.34
N ARG A 87 8.11 -0.04 12.22
CA ARG A 87 7.14 -1.11 11.94
C ARG A 87 6.48 -0.77 10.60
N GLU A 88 6.75 -1.59 9.58
CA GLU A 88 6.21 -1.34 8.24
C GLU A 88 4.68 -1.31 8.30
N ARG A 89 4.07 -0.34 7.63
CA ARG A 89 2.62 -0.15 7.66
C ARG A 89 2.02 -0.31 6.26
N PHE A 90 1.13 -1.27 6.11
CA PHE A 90 0.54 -1.62 4.82
C PHE A 90 -0.91 -1.14 4.67
N ARG A 91 -1.26 -0.52 3.53
CA ARG A 91 -2.66 -0.31 3.16
C ARG A 91 -3.22 -1.62 2.61
N VAL A 92 -4.24 -2.12 3.29
CA VAL A 92 -4.91 -3.39 2.97
C VAL A 92 -6.31 -3.07 2.47
N VAL A 93 -6.61 -3.51 1.26
CA VAL A 93 -7.96 -3.39 0.68
C VAL A 93 -8.75 -4.66 0.94
N THR A 94 -10.03 -4.50 1.26
CA THR A 94 -10.96 -5.61 1.45
C THR A 94 -12.34 -5.28 0.86
N ALA A 95 -13.22 -6.28 0.81
CA ALA A 95 -14.60 -6.16 0.37
C ALA A 95 -15.48 -7.12 1.18
N PHE A 96 -16.75 -6.78 1.36
CA PHE A 96 -17.70 -7.66 2.05
C PHE A 96 -17.91 -8.96 1.27
N ALA A 97 -17.69 -10.07 1.96
CA ALA A 97 -17.72 -11.42 1.44
C ALA A 97 -18.07 -12.40 2.58
N PRO A 98 -19.32 -12.46 3.06
CA PRO A 98 -19.66 -13.38 4.15
C PRO A 98 -19.34 -14.84 3.77
N PRO A 99 -18.81 -15.66 4.69
CA PRO A 99 -18.48 -15.38 6.10
C PRO A 99 -17.07 -14.82 6.36
N PHE A 100 -16.31 -14.52 5.30
CA PHE A 100 -14.90 -14.11 5.38
C PHE A 100 -14.72 -12.66 5.83
N VAL A 101 -15.55 -11.76 5.30
CA VAL A 101 -15.58 -10.34 5.67
C VAL A 101 -17.02 -9.89 5.76
N MET A 102 -17.44 -9.49 6.95
CA MET A 102 -18.81 -9.13 7.29
C MET A 102 -18.83 -7.78 8.00
N PRO A 103 -19.90 -6.99 7.84
CA PRO A 103 -20.10 -5.81 8.66
C PRO A 103 -20.32 -6.23 10.12
N ALA A 104 -19.65 -5.55 11.04
CA ALA A 104 -19.85 -5.69 12.47
C ALA A 104 -20.43 -4.40 13.06
N THR A 105 -21.05 -4.52 14.24
CA THR A 105 -21.65 -3.41 14.95
C THR A 105 -20.58 -2.50 15.56
N ARG A 106 -20.75 -1.19 15.36
CA ARG A 106 -19.93 -0.15 15.97
C ARG A 106 -20.60 0.28 17.27
N VAL A 107 -19.83 0.32 18.36
CA VAL A 107 -20.28 0.81 19.67
C VAL A 107 -20.28 2.34 19.68
N GLU A 108 -21.09 2.93 20.56
CA GLU A 108 -21.13 4.37 20.84
C GLU A 108 -19.73 4.97 21.14
N ASN A 109 -18.83 4.21 21.78
CA ASN A 109 -17.44 4.61 22.05
C ASN A 109 -16.52 4.57 20.82
N GLU A 110 -17.08 4.60 19.61
CA GLU A 110 -16.39 4.55 18.33
C GLU A 110 -15.50 3.31 18.10
N SER A 111 -15.65 2.29 18.94
CA SER A 111 -14.92 1.03 18.90
C SER A 111 -15.76 -0.09 18.28
N CYS A 112 -15.10 -1.15 17.82
CA CYS A 112 -15.74 -2.33 17.25
C CYS A 112 -15.89 -3.39 18.35
N LEU A 113 -17.13 -3.86 18.61
CA LEU A 113 -17.34 -5.00 19.53
C LEU A 113 -16.63 -6.26 19.02
N LEU A 114 -16.73 -6.46 17.71
CA LEU A 114 -16.19 -7.61 17.00
C LEU A 114 -15.42 -7.11 15.78
N GLY A 115 -14.30 -7.78 15.49
CA GLY A 115 -13.45 -7.47 14.34
C GLY A 115 -12.60 -6.22 14.52
N LEU A 116 -12.35 -5.50 13.43
CA LEU A 116 -11.44 -4.37 13.34
C LEU A 116 -12.08 -3.17 12.64
N PRO A 117 -11.65 -1.93 12.95
CA PRO A 117 -12.08 -0.76 12.21
C PRO A 117 -11.58 -0.83 10.76
N CYS A 118 -12.46 -0.53 9.82
CA CYS A 118 -12.19 -0.45 8.39
C CYS A 118 -12.80 0.82 7.81
N LEU A 119 -12.05 1.54 6.98
CA LEU A 119 -12.51 2.80 6.40
C LEU A 119 -13.34 2.55 5.13
N LYS A 120 -14.51 3.17 5.04
CA LYS A 120 -15.29 3.29 3.81
C LYS A 120 -14.82 4.53 3.06
N VAL A 121 -14.12 4.33 1.96
CA VAL A 121 -13.55 5.40 1.13
C VAL A 121 -14.31 5.51 -0.19
N LYS A 122 -14.27 6.70 -0.81
CA LYS A 122 -14.90 6.96 -2.12
C LYS A 122 -13.90 7.05 -3.28
N THR A 123 -12.61 6.90 -2.99
CA THR A 123 -11.50 7.08 -3.94
C THR A 123 -10.63 5.83 -4.01
N ASN A 124 -10.06 5.58 -5.18
CA ASN A 124 -9.04 4.57 -5.44
C ASN A 124 -7.66 5.21 -5.73
N SER A 125 -7.54 6.54 -5.64
CA SER A 125 -6.28 7.23 -5.87
C SER A 125 -5.34 7.08 -4.67
N LYS A 126 -4.09 6.67 -4.93
CA LYS A 126 -3.06 6.51 -3.92
C LYS A 126 -2.81 7.77 -3.09
N SER A 127 -2.81 8.95 -3.72
CA SER A 127 -2.58 10.23 -3.02
C SER A 127 -3.69 10.52 -2.02
N ASP A 128 -4.93 10.27 -2.42
CA ASP A 128 -6.11 10.62 -1.64
C ASP A 128 -6.28 9.63 -0.49
N LEU A 129 -6.07 8.34 -0.74
CA LEU A 129 -6.01 7.32 0.30
C LEU A 129 -4.91 7.62 1.33
N SER A 130 -3.74 8.11 0.88
CA SER A 130 -2.67 8.52 1.80
C SER A 130 -3.09 9.68 2.70
N ARG A 131 -3.88 10.62 2.18
CA ARG A 131 -4.46 11.73 2.97
C ARG A 131 -5.52 11.22 3.94
N VAL A 132 -6.41 10.33 3.51
CA VAL A 132 -7.44 9.68 4.35
C VAL A 132 -6.81 8.98 5.55
N PHE A 133 -5.77 8.17 5.34
CA PHE A 133 -5.12 7.48 6.45
C PHE A 133 -4.32 8.42 7.34
N SER A 134 -3.66 9.44 6.79
CA SER A 134 -3.00 10.47 7.60
C SER A 134 -3.99 11.23 8.48
N ASP A 135 -5.17 11.55 7.95
CA ASP A 135 -6.28 12.18 8.67
C ASP A 135 -6.75 11.29 9.82
N TYR A 136 -7.11 10.04 9.51
CA TYR A 136 -7.56 9.02 10.47
C TYR A 136 -6.58 8.83 11.63
N HIS A 137 -5.27 8.70 11.34
CA HIS A 137 -4.24 8.55 12.38
C HIS A 137 -4.05 9.80 13.22
N SER A 138 -4.16 10.98 12.60
CA SER A 138 -3.97 12.25 13.30
C SER A 138 -5.17 12.65 14.15
N ARG A 139 -6.34 12.02 13.95
CA ARG A 139 -7.64 12.43 14.51
C ARG A 139 -7.98 13.91 14.28
N ARG A 140 -7.33 14.53 13.29
CA ARG A 140 -7.63 15.89 12.82
C ARG A 140 -8.59 15.70 11.69
N ARG A 141 -9.88 15.98 11.89
CA ARG A 141 -10.91 15.89 10.85
C ARG A 141 -10.68 17.00 9.81
N LEU A 142 -9.75 16.79 8.88
CA LEU A 142 -9.37 17.77 7.87
C LEU A 142 -10.54 18.03 6.92
N GLU A 143 -10.77 19.29 6.60
CA GLU A 143 -11.78 19.67 5.62
C GLU A 143 -11.45 19.09 4.23
N GLY A 144 -12.47 18.53 3.56
CA GLY A 144 -12.37 17.97 2.22
C GLY A 144 -11.85 16.53 2.13
N VAL A 145 -11.68 15.83 3.26
CA VAL A 145 -11.37 14.40 3.30
C VAL A 145 -12.58 13.63 3.83
N GLU A 146 -13.28 12.90 2.97
CA GLU A 146 -14.50 12.17 3.33
C GLU A 146 -14.26 10.65 3.38
N TYR A 147 -14.49 10.07 4.56
CA TYR A 147 -14.54 8.63 4.78
C TYR A 147 -15.46 8.32 5.97
N ASN A 148 -15.96 7.08 6.05
CA ASN A 148 -16.74 6.63 7.19
C ASN A 148 -16.05 5.45 7.87
N ILE A 149 -16.00 5.44 9.20
CA ILE A 149 -15.42 4.34 9.96
C ILE A 149 -16.51 3.27 10.17
N SER A 150 -16.24 2.06 9.67
CA SER A 150 -17.07 0.88 9.87
C SER A 150 -16.28 -0.20 10.61
N CYS A 151 -16.95 -1.27 11.04
CA CYS A 151 -16.31 -2.42 11.65
C CYS A 151 -16.43 -3.62 10.71
N CYS A 152 -15.30 -4.28 10.47
CA CYS A 152 -15.19 -5.45 9.62
C CYS A 152 -14.79 -6.64 10.49
N ALA A 153 -15.51 -7.76 10.38
CA ALA A 153 -15.23 -9.00 11.11
C ALA A 153 -15.28 -10.21 10.16
N GLY A 154 -14.79 -11.37 10.61
CA GLY A 154 -14.85 -12.62 9.86
C GLY A 154 -13.48 -13.26 9.68
N ILE A 155 -13.48 -14.45 9.07
CA ILE A 155 -12.31 -15.34 8.99
C ILE A 155 -11.08 -14.63 8.41
N SER A 156 -11.27 -13.85 7.33
CA SER A 156 -10.18 -13.12 6.70
C SER A 156 -9.67 -11.97 7.57
N ILE A 157 -10.53 -11.29 8.33
CA ILE A 157 -10.08 -10.18 9.18
C ILE A 157 -9.29 -10.71 10.37
N ASP A 158 -9.72 -11.83 10.97
CA ASP A 158 -9.01 -12.45 12.08
C ASP A 158 -7.65 -13.00 11.64
N LEU A 159 -7.59 -13.66 10.47
CA LEU A 159 -6.32 -14.13 9.91
C LEU A 159 -5.35 -12.96 9.62
N LEU A 160 -5.83 -11.84 9.08
CA LEU A 160 -5.00 -10.64 8.87
C LEU A 160 -4.43 -10.11 10.19
N ARG A 161 -5.24 -10.07 11.25
CA ARG A 161 -4.80 -9.64 12.58
C ARG A 161 -3.66 -10.52 13.08
N THR A 162 -3.86 -11.83 13.09
CA THR A 162 -2.85 -12.80 13.55
C THR A 162 -1.56 -12.69 12.74
N LEU A 163 -1.66 -12.63 11.41
CA LEU A 163 -0.47 -12.45 10.55
C LEU A 163 0.28 -11.15 10.84
N SER A 164 -0.43 -10.07 11.16
CA SER A 164 0.20 -8.78 11.50
C SER A 164 0.96 -8.81 12.83
N GLU A 165 0.52 -9.65 13.76
CA GLU A 165 1.15 -9.87 15.06
C GLU A 165 2.38 -10.77 14.89
N ASP A 166 2.23 -11.90 14.20
CA ASP A 166 3.29 -12.88 13.95
C ASP A 166 4.45 -12.28 13.14
N LEU A 167 4.13 -11.50 12.10
CA LEU A 167 5.12 -10.87 11.22
C LEU A 167 5.48 -9.45 11.66
N ASN A 168 4.90 -8.96 12.76
CA ASN A 168 5.16 -7.65 13.34
C ASN A 168 5.07 -6.46 12.35
N PHE A 169 4.01 -6.42 11.54
CA PHE A 169 3.70 -5.28 10.66
C PHE A 169 2.41 -4.59 11.07
N GLY A 170 2.29 -3.29 10.79
CA GLY A 170 1.05 -2.55 10.99
C GLY A 170 0.24 -2.50 9.70
N PHE A 171 -1.07 -2.26 9.79
CA PHE A 171 -1.87 -2.09 8.59
C PHE A 171 -3.02 -1.10 8.75
N ASP A 172 -3.46 -0.61 7.61
CA ASP A 172 -4.53 0.34 7.40
C ASP A 172 -5.58 -0.31 6.51
N LEU A 173 -6.71 -0.68 7.11
CA LEU A 173 -7.75 -1.46 6.46
C LEU A 173 -8.83 -0.55 5.87
N TYR A 174 -9.19 -0.76 4.60
CA TYR A 174 -10.29 -0.06 3.96
C TYR A 174 -11.11 -0.95 3.03
N LEU A 175 -12.38 -0.59 2.87
CA LEU A 175 -13.27 -1.19 1.87
C LEU A 175 -13.00 -0.56 0.51
N VAL A 176 -12.86 -1.39 -0.52
CA VAL A 176 -12.73 -0.94 -1.91
C VAL A 176 -13.88 0.00 -2.29
N ALA A 177 -13.54 1.11 -2.95
CA ALA A 177 -14.47 2.22 -3.17
C ALA A 177 -15.69 1.84 -4.04
N ASP A 178 -15.49 0.99 -5.04
CA ASP A 178 -16.52 0.57 -5.98
C ASP A 178 -17.24 -0.73 -5.58
N GLY A 179 -16.84 -1.35 -4.46
CA GLY A 179 -17.40 -2.61 -3.97
C GLY A 179 -17.05 -3.86 -4.81
N TYR A 180 -16.25 -3.73 -5.86
CA TYR A 180 -15.94 -4.85 -6.76
C TYR A 180 -14.64 -5.55 -6.39
N PHE A 181 -14.59 -6.85 -6.69
CA PHE A 181 -13.39 -7.66 -6.47
C PHE A 181 -12.32 -7.36 -7.53
N GLY A 182 -12.76 -7.21 -8.77
CA GLY A 182 -11.92 -6.85 -9.89
C GLY A 182 -12.21 -7.73 -11.09
N THR A 183 -12.74 -7.07 -12.11
CA THR A 183 -13.14 -7.61 -13.40
C THR A 183 -12.42 -6.83 -14.48
N LYS A 184 -11.85 -7.54 -15.45
CA LYS A 184 -11.18 -6.90 -16.58
C LYS A 184 -12.22 -6.30 -17.52
N ARG A 185 -12.23 -4.98 -17.69
CA ARG A 185 -13.18 -4.24 -18.54
C ARG A 185 -12.63 -4.09 -19.97
N GLY A 186 -12.23 -5.20 -20.59
CA GLY A 186 -11.61 -5.22 -21.92
C GLY A 186 -10.36 -4.32 -21.98
N ASN A 187 -10.41 -3.27 -22.80
CA ASN A 187 -9.32 -2.29 -22.95
C ASN A 187 -9.27 -1.24 -21.84
N HIS A 188 -10.27 -1.16 -20.97
CA HIS A 188 -10.38 -0.14 -19.91
C HIS A 188 -9.68 -0.54 -18.60
N GLY A 189 -8.84 -1.58 -18.63
CA GLY A 189 -8.11 -2.08 -17.48
C GLY A 189 -8.97 -2.86 -16.47
N TRP A 190 -8.50 -2.92 -15.24
CA TRP A 190 -9.17 -3.59 -14.12
C TRP A 190 -9.99 -2.58 -13.31
N ASN A 191 -11.00 -3.05 -12.59
CA ASN A 191 -11.66 -2.31 -11.51
C ASN A 191 -11.44 -3.00 -10.15
N GLY A 192 -12.11 -2.53 -9.10
CA GLY A 192 -12.13 -3.21 -7.81
C GLY A 192 -10.78 -3.33 -7.12
N MET A 193 -10.69 -4.30 -6.22
CA MET A 193 -9.48 -4.58 -5.45
C MET A 193 -8.27 -4.93 -6.33
N THR A 194 -8.49 -5.55 -7.49
CA THR A 194 -7.42 -5.80 -8.47
C THR A 194 -6.79 -4.50 -8.95
N LEU A 195 -7.60 -3.47 -9.27
CA LEU A 195 -7.09 -2.17 -9.68
C LEU A 195 -6.33 -1.46 -8.55
N ASP A 196 -6.85 -1.53 -7.33
CA ASP A 196 -6.23 -0.89 -6.17
C ASP A 196 -4.81 -1.42 -5.91
N VAL A 197 -4.61 -2.73 -6.00
CA VAL A 197 -3.26 -3.31 -5.86
C VAL A 197 -2.40 -3.06 -7.09
N GLN A 198 -2.94 -3.23 -8.30
CA GLN A 198 -2.20 -2.99 -9.54
C GLN A 198 -1.66 -1.55 -9.64
N SER A 199 -2.44 -0.56 -9.20
CA SER A 199 -2.05 0.85 -9.19
C SER A 199 -1.13 1.23 -8.02
N GLY A 200 -0.93 0.33 -7.05
CA GLY A 200 -0.20 0.59 -5.81
C GLY A 200 -0.93 1.49 -4.82
N ALA A 201 -2.25 1.67 -5.01
CA ALA A 201 -3.14 2.32 -4.05
C ALA A 201 -3.21 1.48 -2.77
N ALA A 202 -3.46 0.17 -2.89
CA ALA A 202 -3.26 -0.83 -1.85
C ALA A 202 -1.90 -1.52 -2.01
N HIS A 203 -1.36 -2.04 -0.91
CA HIS A 203 -0.18 -2.92 -0.96
C HIS A 203 -0.59 -4.40 -1.00
N MET A 204 -1.75 -4.76 -0.47
CA MET A 204 -2.26 -6.14 -0.48
C MET A 204 -3.79 -6.18 -0.38
N VAL A 205 -4.38 -7.29 -0.84
CA VAL A 205 -5.81 -7.61 -0.67
C VAL A 205 -5.95 -8.65 0.44
N PHE A 206 -6.95 -8.49 1.31
CA PHE A 206 -7.27 -9.51 2.32
C PHE A 206 -8.79 -9.74 2.42
N THR A 207 -9.28 -10.77 1.73
CA THR A 207 -10.69 -11.23 1.70
C THR A 207 -10.78 -12.59 0.98
N ALA A 208 -11.99 -13.09 0.72
CA ALA A 208 -12.26 -14.27 -0.09
C ALA A 208 -11.97 -14.04 -1.59
N PHE A 209 -10.70 -13.86 -1.93
CA PHE A 209 -10.29 -13.41 -3.26
C PHE A 209 -9.89 -14.59 -4.14
N SER A 210 -10.76 -14.97 -5.10
CA SER A 210 -10.53 -16.12 -5.97
C SER A 210 -9.27 -15.95 -6.83
N VAL A 211 -8.44 -17.00 -6.84
CA VAL A 211 -7.28 -17.13 -7.72
C VAL A 211 -7.76 -17.48 -9.13
N THR A 212 -7.44 -16.63 -10.11
CA THR A 212 -7.76 -16.88 -11.52
C THR A 212 -6.55 -16.64 -12.40
N SER A 213 -6.51 -17.30 -13.57
CA SER A 213 -5.42 -17.11 -14.54
C SER A 213 -5.30 -15.66 -15.02
N GLU A 214 -6.43 -14.96 -15.19
CA GLU A 214 -6.41 -13.57 -15.64
C GLU A 214 -5.83 -12.63 -14.59
N ARG A 215 -6.21 -12.81 -13.31
CA ARG A 215 -5.71 -11.96 -12.22
C ARG A 215 -4.23 -12.22 -11.92
N SER A 216 -3.79 -13.49 -12.00
CA SER A 216 -2.39 -13.88 -11.74
C SER A 216 -1.39 -13.27 -12.74
N ARG A 217 -1.86 -12.63 -13.82
CA ARG A 217 -0.99 -11.91 -14.77
C ARG A 217 -0.62 -10.51 -14.29
N VAL A 218 -1.32 -9.96 -13.31
CA VAL A 218 -1.15 -8.56 -12.86
C VAL A 218 -0.90 -8.42 -11.36
N ILE A 219 -1.15 -9.48 -10.59
CA ILE A 219 -0.93 -9.54 -9.15
C ILE A 219 -0.41 -10.92 -8.75
N ASP A 220 0.38 -10.97 -7.68
CA ASP A 220 0.88 -12.21 -7.11
C ASP A 220 -0.05 -12.71 -5.99
N TYR A 221 -0.16 -14.03 -5.87
CA TYR A 221 -0.95 -14.68 -4.83
C TYR A 221 -0.05 -15.43 -3.85
N SER A 222 -0.49 -15.49 -2.60
CA SER A 222 0.05 -16.44 -1.62
C SER A 222 -0.43 -17.86 -1.93
N VAL A 223 0.04 -18.81 -1.13
CA VAL A 223 -0.63 -20.12 -1.02
C VAL A 223 -2.10 -19.88 -0.59
N PRO A 224 -3.09 -20.52 -1.24
CA PRO A 224 -4.49 -20.40 -0.85
C PRO A 224 -4.71 -20.84 0.61
N PHE A 225 -5.42 -20.03 1.40
CA PHE A 225 -5.82 -20.38 2.77
C PHE A 225 -7.17 -21.10 2.84
N TYR A 226 -7.93 -21.11 1.74
CA TYR A 226 -9.25 -21.73 1.65
C TYR A 226 -9.46 -22.34 0.26
N HIS A 227 -9.95 -23.57 0.23
CA HIS A 227 -10.33 -24.27 -0.99
C HIS A 227 -11.86 -24.34 -1.08
N SER A 228 -12.43 -23.67 -2.07
CA SER A 228 -13.88 -23.69 -2.34
C SER A 228 -14.20 -24.56 -3.55
N GLY A 229 -15.28 -25.34 -3.48
CA GLY A 229 -15.91 -25.97 -4.64
C GLY A 229 -17.06 -25.12 -5.20
N VAL A 230 -17.53 -25.47 -6.40
CA VAL A 230 -18.76 -24.92 -6.98
C VAL A 230 -19.91 -25.86 -6.63
N SER A 231 -20.99 -25.34 -6.06
CA SER A 231 -22.22 -26.07 -5.79
C SER A 231 -23.43 -25.24 -6.23
N CYS A 232 -24.52 -25.93 -6.57
CA CYS A 232 -25.79 -25.28 -6.90
C CYS A 232 -26.69 -25.29 -5.66
N LEU A 233 -27.11 -24.10 -5.21
CA LEU A 233 -28.09 -23.98 -4.15
C LEU A 233 -29.49 -23.97 -4.78
N THR A 234 -30.32 -24.95 -4.41
CA THR A 234 -31.73 -25.02 -4.78
C THR A 234 -32.60 -24.95 -3.53
N TYR A 235 -33.78 -24.38 -3.66
CA TYR A 235 -34.80 -24.50 -2.63
C TYR A 235 -35.23 -25.97 -2.52
N THR A 236 -35.36 -26.46 -1.29
CA THR A 236 -35.93 -27.78 -1.00
C THR A 236 -37.44 -27.72 -1.21
N GLN A 237 -37.93 -28.31 -2.31
CA GLN A 237 -39.36 -28.57 -2.44
C GLN A 237 -39.75 -29.76 -1.56
N GLU A 238 -40.44 -29.49 -0.46
CA GLU A 238 -41.23 -30.51 0.21
C GLU A 238 -42.42 -30.84 -0.70
N ARG A 239 -42.37 -32.02 -1.31
CA ARG A 239 -43.52 -32.56 -2.02
C ARG A 239 -44.35 -33.36 -1.04
N ASP A 240 -45.50 -32.83 -0.66
CA ASP A 240 -46.54 -33.63 -0.01
C ASP A 240 -47.05 -34.66 -1.01
N VAL A 241 -46.50 -35.88 -0.93
CA VAL A 241 -47.02 -37.02 -1.66
C VAL A 241 -48.23 -37.53 -0.88
N PRO A 242 -49.46 -37.44 -1.42
CA PRO A 242 -50.63 -37.90 -0.69
C PRO A 242 -50.49 -39.40 -0.42
N LEU A 243 -50.94 -39.85 0.75
CA LEU A 243 -50.91 -41.27 1.10
C LEU A 243 -51.58 -42.14 0.01
N SER A 244 -52.57 -41.65 -0.72
CA SER A 244 -53.21 -42.38 -1.82
C SER A 244 -52.36 -42.57 -3.08
N ALA A 245 -51.17 -41.94 -3.18
CA ALA A 245 -50.30 -42.06 -4.35
C ALA A 245 -49.85 -43.51 -4.63
N PHE A 246 -49.84 -44.39 -3.62
CA PHE A 246 -49.55 -45.82 -3.82
C PHE A 246 -50.61 -46.55 -4.65
N LEU A 247 -51.82 -46.00 -4.79
CA LEU A 247 -52.91 -46.61 -5.56
C LEU A 247 -52.86 -46.31 -7.06
N ILE A 248 -52.05 -45.34 -7.49
CA ILE A 248 -51.93 -44.93 -8.91
C ILE A 248 -51.56 -46.09 -9.85
N PRO A 249 -50.66 -47.03 -9.50
CA PRO A 249 -50.29 -48.14 -10.39
C PRO A 249 -51.32 -49.26 -10.50
N PHE A 250 -52.35 -49.29 -9.65
CA PHE A 250 -53.37 -50.35 -9.62
C PHE A 250 -54.70 -49.91 -10.27
N ARG A 251 -54.65 -48.82 -11.02
CA ARG A 251 -55.81 -48.22 -11.69
C ARG A 251 -55.92 -48.66 -13.14
#